data_AF-A0A9P8F105-F1
#
_entry.id   AF-A0A9P8F105-F1
#
_cell.length_a   1.000
_cell.length_b   1.000
_cell.length_c   1.000
_cell.angle_alpha   90.00
_cell.angle_beta   90.00
_cell.angle_gamma   90.00
#
_symmetry.space_group_name_H-M   'P 1'
#
loop_
_entity.id
_entity.type
_entity.pdbx_description
1 polymer ?
#
loop_
_entity_poly.entity_id
_entity_poly.type
_entity_poly.pdbx_seq_one_letter_code
_entity_poly.pdbx_strand_id
1 'polypeptide(L)'
;EDIGKACAYQLLESISQAGCASIVAAPTMLTLMAMGSEDVGRLVLGRDVLGTEEIVQLARDLRVFGMSGWGLRDGSNAGDVVVSIVGRGVGNVGRKIA
;
A
#
# COMPACT_ATOMS: atom_id res chain seq x y z
N GLU A 1 -1.65 -32.40 -9.00
CA GLU A 1 -1.69 -31.47 -10.16
C GLU A 1 -2.65 -30.31 -9.91
N ASP A 2 -3.83 -30.54 -9.32
CA ASP A 2 -4.85 -29.51 -9.09
C ASP A 2 -4.40 -28.31 -8.23
N ILE A 3 -3.65 -28.54 -7.16
CA ILE A 3 -3.12 -27.47 -6.30
C ILE A 3 -2.20 -26.54 -7.09
N GLY A 4 -1.38 -27.10 -7.99
CA GLY A 4 -0.49 -26.30 -8.86
C GLY A 4 -1.28 -25.45 -9.83
N LYS A 5 -2.35 -26.01 -10.41
CA LYS A 5 -3.26 -25.29 -11.30
C LYS A 5 -4.00 -24.16 -10.58
N ALA A 6 -4.48 -24.41 -9.37
CA ALA A 6 -5.11 -23.39 -8.53
C ALA A 6 -4.15 -22.25 -8.17
N CYS A 7 -2.91 -22.58 -7.78
CA CYS A 7 -1.87 -21.60 -7.51
C CYS A 7 -1.53 -20.74 -8.75
N ALA A 8 -1.44 -21.36 -9.93
CA ALA A 8 -1.22 -20.63 -11.18
C ALA A 8 -2.37 -19.66 -11.49
N TYR A 9 -3.62 -20.05 -11.24
CA TYR A 9 -4.76 -19.15 -11.40
C TYR A 9 -4.76 -17.98 -10.41
N GLN A 10 -4.45 -18.22 -9.14
CA GLN A 10 -4.32 -17.15 -8.14
C GLN A 10 -3.20 -16.17 -8.50
N LEU A 11 -2.10 -16.68 -9.04
CA LEU A 11 -1.01 -15.82 -9.51
C LEU A 11 -1.45 -14.94 -10.69
N LEU A 12 -2.14 -15.52 -11.68
CA LEU A 12 -2.68 -14.77 -12.82
C LEU A 12 -3.71 -13.73 -12.39
N GLU A 13 -4.56 -14.08 -11.41
CA GLU A 13 -5.50 -13.15 -10.79
C GLU A 13 -4.76 -11.98 -10.13
N SER A 14 -3.74 -12.26 -9.31
CA SER A 14 -2.92 -11.21 -8.69
C SER A 14 -2.21 -10.32 -9.72
N ILE A 15 -1.81 -10.85 -10.88
CA ILE A 15 -1.22 -10.06 -11.97
C ILE A 15 -2.28 -9.18 -12.63
N SER A 16 -3.49 -9.71 -12.84
CA SER A 16 -4.60 -8.99 -13.47
C SER A 16 -5.11 -7.80 -12.67
N GLN A 17 -5.00 -7.84 -11.33
CA GLN A 17 -5.36 -6.74 -10.44
C GLN A 17 -4.49 -5.48 -10.65
N ALA A 18 -3.40 -5.58 -11.42
CA ALA A 18 -2.51 -4.48 -11.82
C ALA A 18 -1.89 -3.70 -10.64
N GLY A 19 -1.06 -2.70 -10.96
CA GLY A 19 -0.29 -1.94 -9.98
C GLY A 19 1.06 -2.56 -9.59
N CYS A 20 1.72 -1.94 -8.60
CA CYS A 20 3.09 -2.26 -8.21
C CYS A 20 3.18 -3.28 -7.06
N ALA A 21 2.18 -3.35 -6.19
CA ALA A 21 2.16 -4.22 -5.03
C ALA A 21 0.87 -5.04 -4.99
N SER A 22 1.00 -6.30 -4.57
CA SER A 22 -0.15 -7.18 -4.36
C SER A 22 -0.95 -6.76 -3.12
N ILE A 23 -2.19 -7.22 -3.05
CA ILE A 23 -3.08 -7.01 -1.90
C ILE A 23 -2.45 -7.42 -0.56
N VAL A 24 -1.65 -8.49 -0.56
CA VAL A 24 -1.00 -9.00 0.67
C VAL A 24 0.12 -8.07 1.14
N ALA A 25 0.86 -7.46 0.22
CA ALA A 25 2.00 -6.59 0.55
C ALA A 25 1.60 -5.12 0.77
N ALA A 26 0.46 -4.70 0.22
CA ALA A 26 0.01 -3.31 0.25
C ALA A 26 -0.09 -2.72 1.68
N PRO A 27 -0.68 -3.40 2.70
CA PRO A 27 -0.77 -2.84 4.05
C PRO A 27 0.59 -2.50 4.66
N THR A 28 1.56 -3.41 4.53
CA THR A 28 2.92 -3.24 5.05
C THR A 28 3.64 -2.08 4.36
N MET A 29 3.56 -2.02 3.03
CA MET A 29 4.19 -0.95 2.25
C MET A 29 3.62 0.43 2.61
N LEU A 30 2.29 0.56 2.69
CA LEU A 30 1.63 1.82 3.02
C LEU A 30 1.94 2.28 4.45
N THR A 31 2.01 1.34 5.39
CA THR A 31 2.39 1.63 6.78
C THR A 31 3.83 2.13 6.87
N LEU A 32 4.77 1.47 6.18
CA LEU A 32 6.17 1.89 6.15
C LEU A 32 6.34 3.26 5.48
N MET A 33 5.58 3.56 4.43
CA MET A 33 5.56 4.89 3.81
C MET A 33 5.04 5.96 4.78
N ALA A 34 4.00 5.66 5.56
CA ALA A 34 3.49 6.58 6.57
C ALA A 34 4.54 6.86 7.68
N MET A 35 5.31 5.85 8.09
CA MET A 35 6.36 5.99 9.11
C MET A 35 7.68 6.56 8.55
N GLY A 36 7.81 6.68 7.22
CA GLY A 36 9.00 7.22 6.55
C GLY A 36 9.28 8.68 6.90
N SER A 37 10.35 9.24 6.34
CA SER A 37 10.70 10.67 6.47
C SER A 37 9.53 11.58 6.08
N GLU A 38 9.58 12.86 6.47
CA GLU A 38 8.55 13.88 6.18
C GLU A 38 8.50 14.31 4.70
N ASP A 39 8.63 13.35 3.79
CA ASP A 39 8.56 13.48 2.34
C ASP A 39 7.38 12.66 1.80
N VAL A 40 7.04 12.90 0.53
CA VAL A 40 5.91 12.27 -0.17
C VAL A 40 6.36 10.97 -0.82
N GLY A 41 6.01 9.84 -0.21
CA GLY A 41 6.08 8.54 -0.85
C GLY A 41 4.93 8.38 -1.87
N ARG A 42 5.22 7.82 -3.05
CA ARG A 42 4.22 7.53 -4.09
C ARG A 42 4.26 6.05 -4.45
N LEU A 43 3.11 5.38 -4.42
CA LEU A 43 2.96 3.98 -4.80
C LEU A 43 1.80 3.84 -5.78
N VAL A 44 1.99 3.05 -6.84
CA VAL A 44 0.93 2.73 -7.80
C VAL A 44 0.25 1.44 -7.36
N LEU A 45 -1.06 1.47 -7.17
CA LEU A 45 -1.88 0.31 -6.83
C LEU A 45 -3.01 0.17 -7.83
N GLY A 46 -3.46 -1.06 -8.09
CA GLY A 46 -4.71 -1.30 -8.79
C GLY A 46 -5.91 -0.85 -7.96
N ARG A 47 -6.98 -0.40 -8.63
CA ARG A 47 -8.24 0.00 -7.97
C ARG A 47 -8.84 -1.11 -7.12
N ASP A 48 -8.75 -2.35 -7.58
CA ASP A 48 -9.28 -3.51 -6.86
C ASP A 48 -8.51 -3.77 -5.55
N VAL A 49 -7.21 -3.47 -5.53
CA VAL A 49 -6.38 -3.58 -4.32
C VAL A 49 -6.64 -2.42 -3.37
N LEU A 50 -6.73 -1.19 -3.88
CA LEU A 50 -6.96 -0.01 -3.05
C LEU A 50 -8.36 0.00 -2.42
N GLY A 51 -9.35 -0.55 -3.13
CA GLY A 51 -10.75 -0.56 -2.72
C GLY A 51 -11.12 -1.59 -1.66
N THR A 52 -10.18 -2.44 -1.21
CA THR A 52 -10.52 -3.46 -0.21
C THR A 52 -10.75 -2.85 1.15
N GLU A 53 -11.60 -3.52 1.94
CA GLU A 53 -11.97 -3.05 3.28
C GLU A 53 -10.73 -2.93 4.18
N GLU A 54 -9.76 -3.84 4.06
CA GLU A 54 -8.55 -3.79 4.88
C GLU A 54 -7.71 -2.55 4.61
N ILE A 55 -7.57 -2.14 3.34
CA ILE A 55 -6.78 -0.96 2.97
C ILE A 55 -7.49 0.33 3.38
N VAL A 56 -8.81 0.40 3.17
CA VAL A 56 -9.62 1.54 3.60
C VAL A 56 -9.61 1.67 5.12
N GLN A 57 -9.72 0.56 5.85
CA GLN A 57 -9.66 0.56 7.31
C GLN A 57 -8.28 0.98 7.81
N LEU A 58 -7.20 0.46 7.21
CA LEU A 58 -5.84 0.89 7.53
C LEU A 58 -5.65 2.40 7.36
N ALA A 59 -6.16 2.97 6.27
CA ALA A 59 -6.09 4.42 6.03
C ALA A 59 -6.81 5.22 7.14
N ARG A 60 -7.96 4.74 7.62
CA ARG A 60 -8.71 5.36 8.72
C ARG A 60 -7.96 5.23 10.04
N ASP A 61 -7.44 4.05 10.33
CA ASP A 61 -6.71 3.80 11.58
C ASP A 61 -5.46 4.68 11.66
N LEU A 62 -4.66 4.76 10.59
CA LEU A 62 -3.49 5.63 10.53
C LEU A 62 -3.87 7.12 10.71
N ARG A 63 -5.02 7.54 10.16
CA ARG A 63 -5.52 8.90 10.37
C ARG A 63 -5.87 9.16 11.83
N VAL A 64 -6.49 8.19 12.52
CA VAL A 64 -6.79 8.27 13.97
C VAL A 64 -5.51 8.31 14.81
N PHE A 65 -4.47 7.57 14.42
CA PHE A 65 -3.15 7.64 15.04
C PHE A 65 -2.42 8.98 14.83
N GLY A 66 -2.99 9.89 14.03
CA GLY A 66 -2.41 11.21 13.76
C GLY A 66 -1.42 11.25 12.59
N MET A 67 -1.43 10.22 11.74
CA MET A 67 -0.64 10.20 10.50
C MET A 67 -1.28 11.08 9.43
N SER A 68 -0.48 11.41 8.41
CA SER A 68 -0.92 12.22 7.27
C SER A 68 -2.04 11.53 6.47
N GLY A 69 -2.92 12.34 5.89
CA GLY A 69 -3.91 11.84 4.94
C GLY A 69 -3.27 11.37 3.63
N TRP A 70 -4.01 10.58 2.86
CA TRP A 70 -3.53 10.04 1.58
C TRP A 70 -4.07 10.86 0.42
N GLY A 71 -3.19 11.23 -0.52
CA GLY A 71 -3.57 11.81 -1.80
C GLY A 71 -3.76 10.72 -2.85
N LEU A 72 -4.91 10.69 -3.50
CA LEU A 72 -5.22 9.73 -4.56
C LEU A 72 -5.32 10.48 -5.90
N ARG A 73 -4.64 9.96 -6.93
CA ARG A 73 -4.77 10.42 -8.31
C ARG A 73 -4.81 9.21 -9.24
N ASP A 74 -5.48 9.34 -10.37
CA ASP A 74 -5.43 8.29 -11.40
C ASP A 74 -3.99 8.07 -11.90
N GLY A 75 -3.67 6.81 -12.17
CA GLY A 75 -2.40 6.39 -12.77
C GLY A 75 -2.35 6.63 -14.27
N SER A 76 -1.21 6.30 -14.88
CA SER A 76 -1.03 6.39 -16.33
C SER A 76 -1.79 5.30 -17.09
N ASN A 77 -2.01 4.15 -16.46
CA ASN A 77 -2.76 3.05 -17.06
C ASN A 77 -4.20 3.03 -16.51
N ALA A 78 -5.13 2.52 -17.32
CA ALA A 78 -6.51 2.33 -16.89
C ALA A 78 -6.58 1.35 -15.71
N GLY A 79 -7.21 1.77 -14.62
CA GLY A 79 -7.37 0.95 -13.41
C GLY A 79 -6.28 1.14 -12.36
N ASP A 80 -5.19 1.87 -12.66
CA ASP A 80 -4.16 2.21 -11.68
C ASP A 80 -4.52 3.49 -10.92
N VAL A 81 -4.13 3.55 -9.65
CA VAL A 81 -4.22 4.73 -8.78
C VAL A 81 -2.85 4.97 -8.15
N VAL A 82 -2.36 6.20 -8.23
CA VAL A 82 -1.17 6.61 -7.49
C VAL A 82 -1.59 7.12 -6.12
N VAL A 83 -1.21 6.39 -5.09
CA VAL A 83 -1.36 6.75 -3.69
C VAL A 83 -0.13 7.54 -3.26
N SER A 84 -0.36 8.73 -2.73
CA SER A 84 0.68 9.62 -2.21
C SER A 84 0.49 9.79 -0.70
N ILE A 85 1.51 9.45 0.08
CA ILE A 85 1.48 9.53 1.55
C ILE A 85 2.67 10.38 2.00
N VAL A 86 2.39 11.38 2.84
CA VAL A 86 3.44 12.15 3.52
C VAL A 86 3.85 11.42 4.78
N GLY A 87 5.12 11.00 4.87
CA GLY A 87 5.63 10.33 6.05
C GLY A 87 5.64 11.23 7.29
N ARG A 88 5.64 10.63 8.49
CA ARG A 88 5.64 11.36 9.78
C ARG A 88 7.03 11.53 10.39
N GLY A 89 8.05 10.90 9.81
CA GLY A 89 9.42 10.93 10.30
C GLY A 89 9.67 10.09 11.56
N VAL A 90 8.71 9.26 11.99
CA VAL A 90 8.84 8.45 13.20
C VAL A 90 9.59 7.17 12.88
N GLY A 91 10.89 7.19 13.15
CA GLY A 91 11.76 6.01 13.06
C GLY A 91 11.87 5.22 14.37
N ASN A 92 12.90 4.38 14.45
CA ASN A 92 13.20 3.63 15.66
C ASN A 92 13.70 4.56 16.79
N VAL A 93 12.85 4.80 17.79
CA VAL A 93 13.17 5.61 18.99
C VAL A 93 14.18 4.90 19.91
N GLY A 94 14.22 3.57 19.90
CA GLY A 94 15.07 2.76 20.77
C GLY A 94 16.52 2.62 20.29
N ARG A 95 16.90 3.26 19.17
CA ARG A 95 18.26 3.17 18.64
C ARG A 95 19.21 3.96 19.55
N LYS A 96 20.08 3.26 20.28
CA LYS A 96 21.16 3.90 21.03
C LYS A 96 22.11 4.61 20.06
N ILE A 97 22.25 5.92 20.21
CA ILE A 97 23.26 6.71 19.52
C ILE A 97 24.50 6.73 20.42
N ALA A 98 25.64 6.29 19.86
CA ALA A 98 26.93 6.21 20.55
C ALA A 98 27.71 7.50 20.36
#